data_AF-A0A445ECG7-F1
#
_entry.id   AF-A0A445ECG7-F1
#
_cell.length_a   1.000
_cell.length_b   1.000
_cell.length_c   1.000
_cell.angle_alpha   90.00
_cell.angle_beta   90.00
_cell.angle_gamma   90.00
#
_symmetry.space_group_name_H-M   'P 1'
#
loop_
_entity.id
_entity.type
_entity.pdbx_description
1 polymer ?
#
loop_
_entity_poly.entity_id
_entity_poly.type
_entity_poly.pdbx_seq_one_letter_code
_entity_poly.pdbx_strand_id
1 'polypeptide(L)'
;MGGSRITLLIQKTLYQSDLNPQQNRLSIPSQQVKDNDFLLPTELEILEEKKGIKVKLIQPSLEITELTLIKWFMHKGPESKKVSISYILRSNWVKVAKANNLEKDDVVQVWSFRVDGKLCMAIVKL
;
A
#
# COMPACT_ATOMS: atom_id res chain seq x y z
N MET A 1 4.79 -13.74 12.76
CA MET A 1 3.36 -13.53 12.41
C MET A 1 2.70 -14.70 11.65
N GLY A 2 3.31 -15.88 11.46
CA GLY A 2 2.58 -17.09 10.97
C GLY A 2 1.76 -16.90 9.68
N GLY A 3 2.28 -16.15 8.69
CA GLY A 3 1.50 -15.73 7.53
C GLY A 3 1.40 -16.75 6.41
N SER A 4 0.31 -16.70 5.64
CA SER A 4 0.08 -17.48 4.42
C SER A 4 -0.17 -16.59 3.20
N ARG A 5 -0.22 -17.16 1.98
CA ARG A 5 -0.42 -16.42 0.72
C ARG A 5 0.51 -15.20 0.60
N ILE A 6 1.79 -15.42 0.84
CA ILE A 6 2.82 -14.38 0.81
C ILE A 6 3.12 -14.05 -0.64
N THR A 7 2.90 -12.79 -1.01
CA THR A 7 3.01 -12.31 -2.38
C THR A 7 3.75 -10.99 -2.39
N LEU A 8 4.73 -10.85 -3.30
CA LEU A 8 5.34 -9.57 -3.60
C LEU A 8 4.35 -8.74 -4.41
N LEU A 9 3.82 -7.67 -3.81
CA LEU A 9 2.84 -6.82 -4.45
C LEU A 9 3.49 -5.87 -5.45
N ILE A 10 4.55 -5.18 -5.04
CA ILE A 10 5.28 -4.22 -5.88
C ILE A 10 6.71 -4.05 -5.36
N GLN A 11 7.64 -3.76 -6.27
CA GLN A 11 8.92 -3.15 -5.94
C GLN A 11 8.95 -1.77 -6.61
N LYS A 12 9.22 -0.72 -5.84
CA LYS A 12 9.23 0.64 -6.36
C LYS A 12 10.26 1.52 -5.66
N THR A 13 10.74 2.52 -6.40
CA THR A 13 11.47 3.65 -5.86
C THR A 13 10.51 4.59 -5.12
N LEU A 14 10.91 5.10 -3.96
CA LEU A 14 10.18 6.10 -3.22
C LEU A 14 10.38 7.48 -3.83
N TYR A 15 9.28 8.16 -4.13
CA TYR A 15 9.29 9.52 -4.63
C TYR A 15 8.95 10.53 -3.53
N GLN A 16 9.26 11.80 -3.75
CA GLN A 16 8.94 12.88 -2.80
C GLN A 16 7.46 12.91 -2.39
N SER A 17 6.56 12.54 -3.31
CA SER A 17 5.12 12.45 -3.03
C SER A 17 4.78 11.38 -2.00
N ASP A 18 5.52 10.25 -1.99
CA ASP A 18 5.31 9.20 -1.01
C ASP A 18 5.78 9.63 0.39
N LEU A 19 6.78 10.51 0.46
CA LEU A 19 7.38 10.96 1.73
C LEU A 19 6.79 12.28 2.24
N ASN A 20 5.90 12.92 1.47
CA ASN A 20 5.34 14.22 1.82
C ASN A 20 4.44 14.10 3.07
N PRO A 21 4.77 14.82 4.18
CA PRO A 21 3.99 14.78 5.42
C PRO A 21 2.52 15.22 5.27
N GLN A 22 2.22 16.12 4.33
CA GLN A 22 0.85 16.58 4.06
C GLN A 22 0.03 15.51 3.34
N GLN A 23 0.66 14.72 2.47
CA GLN A 23 -0.02 13.64 1.74
C GLN A 23 -0.12 12.36 2.58
N ASN A 24 0.87 12.11 3.43
CA ASN A 24 0.93 11.01 4.39
C ASN A 24 0.49 9.66 3.82
N ARG A 25 1.07 9.31 2.66
CA ARG A 25 0.64 8.14 1.89
C ARG A 25 1.76 7.50 1.07
N LEU A 26 1.74 6.18 0.94
CA LEU A 26 2.47 5.45 -0.09
C LEU A 26 1.52 5.06 -1.20
N SER A 27 1.87 5.40 -2.45
CA SER A 27 1.10 4.99 -3.62
C SER A 27 1.61 3.67 -4.21
N ILE A 28 0.69 2.77 -4.52
CA ILE A 28 0.92 1.49 -5.20
C ILE A 28 0.04 1.50 -6.46
N PRO A 29 0.59 1.94 -7.61
CA PRO A 29 -0.16 1.98 -8.87
C PRO A 29 -0.62 0.58 -9.26
N SER A 30 -1.91 0.41 -9.58
CA SER A 30 -2.45 -0.94 -9.87
C SER A 30 -1.79 -1.61 -11.08
N GLN A 31 -1.32 -0.80 -12.05
CA GLN A 31 -0.59 -1.30 -13.22
C GLN A 31 0.80 -1.85 -12.91
N GLN A 32 1.36 -1.56 -11.72
CA GLN A 32 2.66 -2.06 -11.26
C GLN A 32 2.52 -3.17 -10.21
N VAL A 33 1.28 -3.53 -9.85
CA VAL A 33 1.01 -4.64 -8.96
C VAL A 33 1.30 -5.94 -9.71
N LYS A 34 2.14 -6.80 -9.12
CA LYS A 34 2.56 -8.06 -9.73
C LYS A 34 1.52 -9.17 -9.65
N ASP A 35 0.69 -9.14 -8.61
CA ASP A 35 -0.37 -10.12 -8.35
C ASP A 35 -1.65 -9.37 -7.99
N ASN A 36 -2.64 -9.44 -8.89
CA ASN A 36 -3.91 -8.75 -8.73
C ASN A 36 -4.89 -9.50 -7.80
N ASP A 37 -4.59 -10.75 -7.42
CA ASP A 37 -5.45 -11.60 -6.59
C ASP A 37 -5.09 -11.51 -5.10
N PHE A 38 -4.32 -10.49 -4.71
CA PHE A 38 -3.94 -10.24 -3.33
C PHE A 38 -5.12 -9.87 -2.42
N LEU A 39 -6.25 -9.43 -3.00
CA LEU A 39 -7.48 -9.05 -2.29
C LEU A 39 -8.52 -10.17 -2.36
N LEU A 40 -9.29 -10.34 -1.30
CA LEU A 40 -10.52 -11.14 -1.34
C LEU A 40 -11.66 -10.35 -2.02
N PRO A 41 -12.67 -11.01 -2.61
CA PRO A 41 -13.80 -10.32 -3.24
C PRO A 41 -14.49 -9.30 -2.32
N THR A 42 -14.67 -9.65 -1.05
CA THR A 42 -15.27 -8.75 -0.04
C THR A 42 -14.40 -7.53 0.26
N GLU A 43 -13.07 -7.69 0.24
CA GLU A 43 -12.14 -6.58 0.43
C GLU A 43 -12.10 -5.68 -0.81
N LEU A 44 -12.18 -6.27 -2.01
CA LEU A 44 -12.28 -5.53 -3.24
C LEU A 44 -13.55 -4.66 -3.24
N GLU A 45 -14.70 -5.21 -2.86
CA GLU A 45 -15.97 -4.48 -2.74
C GLU A 45 -15.87 -3.28 -1.79
N ILE A 46 -15.32 -3.46 -0.59
CA ILE A 46 -15.07 -2.37 0.37
C ILE A 46 -14.24 -1.24 -0.28
N LEU A 47 -13.19 -1.61 -1.01
CA LEU A 47 -12.31 -0.65 -1.67
C LEU A 47 -12.97 0.05 -2.87
N GLU A 48 -13.82 -0.64 -3.64
CA GLU A 48 -14.63 -0.07 -4.72
C GLU A 48 -15.64 0.96 -4.20
N GLU A 49 -16.22 0.72 -3.02
CA GLU A 49 -17.07 1.68 -2.30
C GLU A 49 -16.30 2.86 -1.71
N LYS A 50 -14.99 2.98 -2.01
CA LYS A 50 -14.07 4.01 -1.50
C LYS A 50 -13.94 3.99 0.03
N LYS A 51 -14.27 2.87 0.67
CA LYS A 51 -14.00 2.63 2.10
C LYS A 51 -12.57 2.13 2.28
N GLY A 52 -12.08 2.21 3.51
CA GLY A 52 -10.72 1.80 3.86
C GLY A 52 -10.68 0.49 4.63
N ILE A 53 -9.65 -0.31 4.38
CA ILE A 53 -9.37 -1.54 5.12
C ILE A 53 -8.20 -1.27 6.05
N LYS A 54 -8.36 -1.62 7.33
CA LYS A 54 -7.25 -1.59 8.29
C LYS A 54 -6.34 -2.78 8.04
N VAL A 55 -5.05 -2.51 7.88
CA VAL A 55 -4.03 -3.53 7.66
C VAL A 55 -2.90 -3.39 8.67
N LYS A 56 -2.44 -4.51 9.22
CA LYS A 56 -1.18 -4.55 9.97
C LYS A 56 -0.03 -4.53 8.97
N LEU A 57 0.91 -3.62 9.18
CA LEU A 57 2.12 -3.47 8.39
C LEU A 57 3.33 -3.85 9.24
N ILE A 58 4.11 -4.82 8.79
CA ILE A 58 5.46 -5.07 9.31
C ILE A 58 6.40 -4.05 8.65
N GLN A 59 7.01 -3.21 9.47
CA GLN A 59 7.97 -2.20 9.04
C GLN A 59 9.35 -2.84 8.75
N PRO A 60 10.28 -2.14 8.07
CA PRO A 60 11.66 -2.60 7.93
C PRO A 60 12.34 -2.93 9.27
N SER A 61 12.04 -2.17 10.32
CA SER A 61 12.49 -2.39 11.70
C SER A 61 11.87 -3.59 12.41
N LEU A 62 10.99 -4.34 11.73
CA LEU A 62 10.17 -5.43 12.25
C LEU A 62 9.07 -5.01 13.25
N GLU A 63 8.97 -3.72 13.58
CA GLU A 63 7.81 -3.22 14.31
C GLU A 63 6.52 -3.38 13.48
N ILE A 64 5.41 -3.62 14.17
CA ILE A 64 4.10 -3.73 13.55
C ILE A 64 3.33 -2.45 13.81
N THR A 65 2.80 -1.84 12.75
CA THR A 65 1.90 -0.68 12.88
C THR A 65 0.64 -0.86 12.04
N GLU A 66 -0.46 -0.21 12.43
CA GLU A 66 -1.70 -0.25 11.64
C GLU A 66 -1.73 0.90 10.63
N LEU A 67 -2.03 0.58 9.37
CA LEU A 67 -2.33 1.55 8.30
C LEU A 67 -3.73 1.31 7.76
N THR A 68 -4.18 2.25 6.94
CA THR A 68 -5.41 2.09 6.14
C THR A 68 -5.03 1.94 4.68
N LEU A 69 -5.46 0.84 4.06
CA LEU A 69 -5.45 0.64 2.61
C LEU A 69 -6.74 1.20 2.02
N ILE A 70 -6.63 2.05 1.00
CA ILE A 70 -7.76 2.51 0.19
C ILE A 70 -7.46 2.29 -1.29
N LYS A 71 -8.51 2.26 -2.12
CA LYS A 71 -8.38 2.30 -3.58
C LYS A 71 -8.76 3.70 -4.06
N TRP A 72 -7.87 4.29 -4.87
CA TRP A 72 -8.04 5.63 -5.40
C TRP A 72 -8.19 5.60 -6.91
N PHE A 73 -9.32 6.14 -7.38
CA PHE A 73 -9.63 6.39 -8.77
C PHE A 73 -9.19 7.80 -9.16
N MET A 74 -8.22 7.90 -10.07
CA MET A 74 -7.73 9.17 -10.60
C MET A 74 -8.28 9.36 -12.03
N HIS A 75 -9.24 10.26 -12.16
CA HIS A 75 -9.77 10.69 -13.45
C HIS A 75 -8.78 11.67 -14.10
N LYS A 76 -8.45 11.44 -15.38
CA LYS A 76 -7.46 12.27 -16.10
C LYS A 76 -8.01 13.62 -16.60
N GLY A 77 -9.27 13.93 -16.29
CA GLY A 77 -9.93 15.18 -16.63
C GLY A 77 -11.46 14.99 -16.71
N PRO A 78 -12.23 16.08 -16.79
CA PRO A 78 -13.70 16.02 -16.81
C PRO A 78 -14.26 15.21 -17.99
N GLU A 79 -13.57 15.23 -19.13
CA GLU A 79 -14.02 14.60 -20.38
C GLU A 79 -13.36 13.23 -20.64
N SER A 80 -12.35 12.86 -19.85
CA SER A 80 -11.60 11.63 -20.07
C SER A 80 -12.28 10.44 -19.41
N LYS A 81 -12.67 9.44 -20.21
CA LYS A 81 -13.09 8.11 -19.72
C LYS A 81 -11.94 7.31 -19.09
N LYS A 82 -10.68 7.73 -19.27
CA LYS A 82 -9.51 7.05 -18.68
C LYS A 82 -9.45 7.32 -17.17
N VAL A 83 -9.49 6.24 -16.41
CA VAL A 83 -9.29 6.22 -14.96
C VAL A 83 -8.03 5.42 -14.66
N SER A 84 -7.07 6.03 -13.98
CA SER A 84 -5.93 5.30 -13.40
C SER A 84 -6.24 4.95 -11.96
N ILE A 85 -5.91 3.73 -11.56
CA ILE A 85 -6.19 3.21 -10.22
C ILE A 85 -4.87 3.12 -9.45
N SER A 86 -4.91 3.47 -8.17
CA SER A 86 -3.80 3.23 -7.24
C SER A 86 -4.33 2.77 -5.90
N TYR A 87 -3.68 1.78 -5.31
CA TYR A 87 -3.86 1.44 -3.91
C TYR A 87 -3.00 2.35 -3.07
N ILE A 88 -3.54 2.85 -1.96
CA ILE A 88 -2.86 3.84 -1.13
C ILE A 88 -2.82 3.34 0.30
N LEU A 89 -1.60 3.24 0.85
CA LEU A 89 -1.38 3.04 2.28
C LEU A 89 -1.25 4.41 2.95
N ARG A 90 -2.16 4.75 3.87
CA ARG A 90 -2.21 6.06 4.52
C ARG A 90 -2.33 5.98 6.04
N SER A 91 -2.56 7.14 6.66
CA SER A 91 -2.74 7.39 8.10
C SER A 91 -1.45 7.41 8.90
N ASN A 92 -0.67 6.34 8.91
CA ASN A 92 0.58 6.26 9.67
C ASN A 92 1.84 6.14 8.79
N TRP A 93 1.70 6.28 7.47
CA TRP A 93 2.79 6.04 6.53
C TRP A 93 4.02 6.92 6.79
N VAL A 94 3.85 8.23 6.98
CA VAL A 94 5.01 9.13 7.22
C VAL A 94 5.71 8.83 8.53
N LYS A 95 5.01 8.31 9.54
CA LYS A 95 5.63 7.84 10.78
C LYS A 95 6.50 6.60 10.51
N VAL A 96 5.98 5.64 9.72
CA VAL A 96 6.75 4.48 9.27
C VAL A 96 7.98 4.92 8.48
N ALA A 97 7.82 5.81 7.51
CA ALA A 97 8.94 6.29 6.70
C ALA A 97 10.03 6.92 7.56
N LYS A 98 9.67 7.81 8.50
CA LYS A 98 10.61 8.45 9.41
C LYS A 98 11.29 7.46 10.36
N ALA A 99 10.53 6.54 10.97
CA ALA A 99 11.06 5.58 11.93
C ALA A 99 12.05 4.58 11.29
N ASN A 100 11.98 4.39 9.96
CA ASN A 100 12.81 3.45 9.23
C ASN A 100 13.82 4.14 8.30
N ASN A 101 14.04 5.46 8.45
CA ASN A 101 14.93 6.25 7.60
C ASN A 101 14.70 6.00 6.11
N LEU A 102 13.43 5.99 5.70
CA LEU A 102 13.05 5.89 4.29
C LEU A 102 13.16 7.27 3.63
N GLU A 103 13.96 7.33 2.58
CA GLU A 103 14.33 8.55 1.88
C GLU A 103 13.93 8.49 0.40
N LYS A 104 14.01 9.65 -0.26
CA LYS A 104 13.77 9.73 -1.70
C LYS A 104 14.80 8.85 -2.40
N ASP A 105 14.36 8.18 -3.47
CA ASP A 105 15.18 7.29 -4.29
C ASP A 105 15.53 5.93 -3.65
N ASP A 106 15.17 5.70 -2.38
CA ASP A 106 15.19 4.35 -1.79
C ASP A 106 14.30 3.40 -2.59
N VAL A 107 14.75 2.16 -2.76
CA VAL A 107 13.93 1.10 -3.36
C VAL A 107 13.31 0.28 -2.24
N VAL A 108 11.98 0.16 -2.28
CA VAL A 108 11.24 -0.67 -1.33
C VAL A 108 10.42 -1.73 -2.04
N GLN A 109 10.22 -2.84 -1.35
CA GLN A 109 9.23 -3.84 -1.71
C GLN A 109 8.04 -3.76 -0.75
N VAL A 110 6.83 -3.84 -1.30
CA VAL A 110 5.60 -4.04 -0.54
C VAL A 110 5.16 -5.48 -0.75
N TRP A 111 4.94 -6.18 0.35
CA TRP A 111 4.44 -7.55 0.36
C TRP A 111 3.03 -7.58 0.95
N SER A 112 2.19 -8.47 0.44
CA SER A 112 0.91 -8.83 1.05
C SER A 112 0.96 -10.26 1.57
N PHE A 113 0.28 -10.51 2.67
CA PHE A 113 0.11 -11.86 3.22
C PHE A 113 -1.14 -11.92 4.09
N ARG A 114 -1.49 -13.11 4.54
CA ARG A 114 -2.68 -13.38 5.36
C ARG A 114 -2.30 -13.90 6.73
N VAL A 115 -2.96 -13.38 7.77
CA VAL A 115 -2.94 -13.94 9.13
C VAL A 115 -4.38 -14.14 9.55
N ASP A 116 -4.77 -15.39 9.82
CA ASP A 116 -6.15 -15.76 10.13
C ASP A 116 -7.16 -15.22 9.09
N GLY A 117 -6.79 -15.30 7.80
CA GLY A 117 -7.56 -14.79 6.67
C GLY A 117 -7.52 -13.27 6.46
N LYS A 118 -7.02 -12.49 7.42
CA LYS A 118 -6.97 -11.02 7.35
C LYS A 118 -5.78 -10.54 6.52
N LEU A 119 -6.01 -9.53 5.67
CA LEU A 119 -4.94 -8.88 4.90
C LEU A 119 -3.95 -8.19 5.83
N CYS A 120 -2.69 -8.56 5.68
CA CYS A 120 -1.54 -7.92 6.30
C CYS A 120 -0.53 -7.55 5.21
N MET A 121 0.37 -6.64 5.52
CA MET A 121 1.40 -6.17 4.60
C MET A 121 2.76 -6.08 5.28
N ALA A 122 3.82 -6.05 4.49
CA ALA A 122 5.18 -5.76 4.96
C ALA A 122 5.90 -4.83 4.00
N ILE A 123 6.83 -4.03 4.53
CA ILE A 123 7.78 -3.23 3.75
C ILE A 123 9.18 -3.78 3.98
N VAL A 124 9.90 -3.98 2.90
CA VAL A 124 11.34 -4.28 2.92
C VAL A 124 12.04 -3.14 2.19
N LYS A 125 13.03 -2.49 2.83
CA LYS A 125 13.96 -1.58 2.18
C LYS A 125 15.10 -2.42 1.60
N LEU A 126 15.41 -2.23 0.32
CA LEU A 126 16.47 -2.93 -0.41
C LEU A 126 17.80 -2.19 -0.32
#